data_AF-A0A3Q0R5W6-F1
#
_entry.id   AF-A0A3Q0R5W6-F1
#
_cell.length_a   1.000
_cell.length_b   1.000
_cell.length_c   1.000
_cell.angle_alpha   90.00
_cell.angle_beta   90.00
_cell.angle_gamma   90.00
#
_symmetry.space_group_name_H-M   'P 1'
#
loop_
_entity.id
_entity.type
_entity.pdbx_description
1 polymer ?
#
loop_
_entity_poly.entity_id
_entity_poly.type
_entity_poly.pdbx_seq_one_letter_code
_entity_poly.pdbx_strand_id
1 'polypeptide(L)'
;MVAGKGKKYCGEHATMEEDGGGSRRIICPLDPKHTVTEDRLQKHLKKCNSREKPKPVRCSIDPSIDRSRSLSERSRTELESLLDKLKTDSVLSHPALHDELNNPKNGDSAHKHLKHFYCAGFSA
;
A
#
# COMPACT_ATOMS: atom_id res chain seq x y z
N MET A 1 -21.94 29.46 8.26
CA MET A 1 -22.22 29.15 6.85
C MET A 1 -23.73 29.02 6.65
N VAL A 2 -24.41 30.07 6.15
CA VAL A 2 -25.89 30.13 6.11
C VAL A 2 -26.38 30.13 4.67
N ALA A 3 -27.37 29.29 4.36
CA ALA A 3 -28.05 29.33 3.07
C ALA A 3 -28.95 30.59 2.99
N GLY A 4 -28.85 31.33 1.88
CA GLY A 4 -29.72 32.49 1.65
C GLY A 4 -31.19 32.07 1.67
N LYS A 5 -32.10 32.96 2.10
CA LYS A 5 -33.55 32.66 2.17
C LYS A 5 -34.04 32.09 0.83
N GLY A 6 -34.52 30.84 0.86
CA GLY A 6 -34.99 30.10 -0.32
C GLY A 6 -33.94 29.26 -1.06
N LYS A 7 -32.67 29.28 -0.66
CA LYS A 7 -31.62 28.43 -1.24
C LYS A 7 -31.40 27.19 -0.37
N LYS A 8 -31.20 26.03 -1.00
CA LYS A 8 -30.91 24.76 -0.31
C LYS A 8 -29.47 24.66 0.18
N TYR A 9 -28.57 25.45 -0.41
CA TYR A 9 -27.14 25.43 -0.11
C TYR A 9 -26.63 26.84 0.20
N CYS A 10 -25.61 26.88 1.06
CA CYS A 10 -24.86 28.08 1.41
C CYS A 10 -24.01 28.58 0.23
N GLY A 11 -23.56 29.84 0.28
CA GLY A 11 -22.85 30.50 -0.84
C GLY A 11 -21.67 29.70 -1.42
N GLU A 12 -20.85 29.06 -0.58
CA GLU A 12 -19.72 28.21 -1.05
C GLU A 12 -20.17 26.81 -1.54
N HIS A 13 -21.41 26.39 -1.30
CA HIS A 13 -21.95 25.10 -1.76
C HIS A 13 -22.99 25.27 -2.87
N ALA A 14 -23.33 26.50 -3.26
CA ALA A 14 -24.28 26.79 -4.33
C ALA A 14 -23.76 26.32 -5.72
N THR A 15 -22.45 26.28 -5.90
CA THR A 15 -21.77 25.80 -7.11
C THR A 15 -21.97 24.30 -7.37
N MET A 16 -22.50 23.52 -6.42
CA MET A 16 -22.81 22.10 -6.65
C MET A 16 -23.98 21.87 -7.61
N GLU A 17 -24.78 22.91 -7.93
CA GLU A 17 -25.92 22.80 -8.86
C GLU A 17 -25.59 23.32 -10.27
N GLU A 18 -24.60 24.19 -10.45
CA GLU A 18 -24.37 24.90 -11.72
C GLU A 18 -23.35 24.23 -12.65
N ASP A 19 -22.49 23.32 -12.16
CA ASP A 19 -21.51 22.64 -12.99
C ASP A 19 -21.94 21.19 -13.31
N GLY A 20 -22.92 21.09 -14.21
CA GLY A 20 -23.08 19.95 -15.12
C GLY A 20 -23.34 18.57 -14.51
N GLY A 21 -24.61 18.29 -14.22
CA GLY A 21 -25.14 16.92 -14.24
C GLY A 21 -26.08 16.60 -13.08
N GLY A 22 -27.38 16.65 -13.35
CA GLY A 22 -28.43 16.04 -12.52
C GLY A 22 -28.37 14.51 -12.54
N SER A 23 -27.18 13.96 -12.40
CA SER A 23 -26.88 12.55 -12.51
C SER A 23 -27.28 11.88 -11.21
N ARG A 24 -28.31 11.04 -11.26
CA ARG A 24 -28.88 10.38 -10.09
C ARG A 24 -27.79 9.61 -9.37
N ARG A 25 -27.71 9.76 -8.04
CA ARG A 25 -26.85 8.90 -7.21
C ARG A 25 -27.61 7.60 -6.96
N ILE A 26 -27.03 6.50 -7.41
CA ILE A 26 -27.55 5.14 -7.23
C ILE A 26 -26.69 4.40 -6.22
N ILE A 27 -27.28 3.42 -5.53
CA ILE A 27 -26.53 2.52 -4.65
C ILE A 27 -25.66 1.61 -5.52
N CYS A 28 -24.43 1.34 -5.09
CA CYS A 28 -23.56 0.46 -5.85
C CYS A 28 -24.13 -0.97 -5.90
N PRO A 29 -24.18 -1.61 -7.09
CA PRO A 29 -24.72 -2.96 -7.23
C PRO A 29 -23.81 -4.05 -6.65
N LEU A 30 -22.53 -3.73 -6.39
CA LEU A 30 -21.58 -4.66 -5.77
C LEU A 30 -21.56 -4.57 -4.24
N ASP A 31 -21.99 -3.42 -3.69
CA ASP A 31 -21.98 -3.20 -2.24
C ASP A 31 -22.96 -2.08 -1.86
N PRO A 32 -23.98 -2.36 -1.05
CA PRO A 32 -24.95 -1.35 -0.63
C PRO A 32 -24.36 -0.28 0.31
N LYS A 33 -23.11 -0.41 0.77
CA LYS A 33 -22.47 0.54 1.70
C LYS A 33 -22.11 1.90 1.10
N HIS A 34 -22.12 2.06 -0.21
CA HIS A 34 -21.81 3.36 -0.83
C HIS A 34 -22.67 3.66 -2.06
N THR A 35 -22.81 4.96 -2.33
CA THR A 35 -23.57 5.49 -3.47
C THR A 35 -22.62 6.02 -4.53
N VAL A 36 -22.98 5.85 -5.81
CA VAL A 36 -22.20 6.25 -6.97
C VAL A 36 -23.09 7.05 -7.91
N THR A 37 -22.53 8.05 -8.56
CA THR A 37 -23.22 8.76 -9.64
C THR A 37 -23.45 7.84 -10.83
N GLU A 38 -24.64 7.85 -11.42
CA GLU A 38 -25.03 7.04 -12.58
C GLU A 38 -23.98 7.09 -13.71
N ASP A 39 -23.55 8.28 -14.12
CA ASP A 39 -22.54 8.48 -15.17
C ASP A 39 -21.15 7.90 -14.84
N ARG A 40 -20.85 7.75 -13.55
CA ARG A 40 -19.55 7.24 -13.06
C ARG A 40 -19.63 5.77 -12.64
N LEU A 41 -20.78 5.11 -12.78
CA LEU A 41 -20.98 3.71 -12.39
C LEU A 41 -20.00 2.78 -13.11
N GLN A 42 -19.86 2.90 -14.44
CA GLN A 42 -18.95 2.05 -15.21
C GLN A 42 -17.49 2.18 -14.77
N LYS A 43 -17.04 3.41 -14.45
CA LYS A 43 -15.69 3.67 -13.94
C LYS A 43 -15.53 3.14 -12.52
N HIS A 44 -16.58 3.27 -11.71
CA HIS A 44 -16.61 2.79 -10.33
C HIS A 44 -16.51 1.27 -10.26
N LEU A 45 -17.29 0.51 -11.04
CA LEU A 45 -17.28 -0.97 -11.02
C LEU A 45 -15.88 -1.54 -11.31
N LYS A 46 -15.06 -0.83 -12.09
CA LYS A 46 -13.67 -1.23 -12.37
C LYS A 46 -12.72 -1.07 -11.18
N LYS A 47 -13.05 -0.24 -10.20
CA LYS A 47 -12.20 0.09 -9.05
C LYS A 47 -12.86 -0.26 -7.71
N CYS A 48 -14.11 -0.71 -7.74
CA CYS A 48 -14.87 -1.02 -6.54
C CYS A 48 -14.10 -2.04 -5.69
N ASN A 49 -13.94 -1.73 -4.40
CA ASN A 49 -13.24 -2.60 -3.47
C ASN A 49 -13.99 -3.92 -3.24
N SER A 50 -15.31 -3.89 -3.39
CA SER A 50 -16.21 -5.04 -3.24
C SER A 50 -16.24 -5.93 -4.48
N ARG A 51 -15.50 -5.58 -5.55
CA ARG A 51 -15.24 -6.49 -6.66
C ARG A 51 -14.34 -7.62 -6.20
N GLU A 52 -14.71 -8.86 -6.54
CA GLU A 52 -13.85 -10.03 -6.35
C GLU A 52 -12.53 -9.81 -7.09
N LYS A 53 -11.46 -9.55 -6.33
CA LYS A 53 -10.11 -9.49 -6.87
C LYS A 53 -9.66 -10.94 -7.07
N PRO A 54 -9.04 -11.28 -8.22
CA PRO A 54 -8.44 -12.60 -8.37
C PRO A 54 -7.49 -12.80 -7.20
N LYS A 55 -7.71 -13.85 -6.42
CA LYS A 55 -6.79 -14.21 -5.34
C LYS A 55 -5.41 -14.31 -5.97
N PRO A 56 -4.40 -13.59 -5.46
CA PRO A 56 -3.05 -13.79 -5.94
C PRO A 56 -2.77 -15.27 -5.79
N VAL A 57 -2.41 -15.92 -6.90
CA VAL A 57 -1.94 -17.30 -6.90
C VAL A 57 -0.69 -17.27 -6.05
N ARG A 58 -0.83 -17.58 -4.76
CA ARG A 58 0.32 -17.97 -3.95
C ARG A 58 0.83 -19.21 -4.66
N CYS A 59 1.94 -19.07 -5.38
CA CYS A 59 2.68 -20.21 -5.89
C CYS A 59 2.79 -21.16 -4.71
N SER A 60 2.04 -22.26 -4.79
CA SER A 60 2.15 -23.31 -3.80
C SER A 60 3.50 -23.90 -4.09
N ILE A 61 4.47 -23.39 -3.34
CA ILE A 61 5.79 -23.94 -3.16
C ILE A 61 5.62 -25.46 -3.18
N ASP A 62 6.35 -26.14 -4.06
CA ASP A 62 6.25 -27.57 -4.29
C ASP A 62 6.12 -28.35 -2.98
N PRO A 63 5.34 -29.45 -2.92
CA PRO A 63 5.15 -30.24 -1.70
C PRO A 63 6.44 -30.90 -1.17
N SER A 64 7.56 -30.72 -1.88
CA SER A 64 8.91 -31.15 -1.48
C SER A 64 9.67 -30.12 -0.65
N ILE A 65 9.15 -28.90 -0.46
CA ILE A 65 9.74 -27.93 0.45
C ILE A 65 9.21 -28.25 1.84
N ASP A 66 10.09 -28.86 2.64
CA ASP A 66 9.94 -29.06 4.07
C ASP A 66 9.19 -27.88 4.66
N ARG A 67 7.97 -28.16 5.13
CA ARG A 67 7.07 -27.19 5.74
C ARG A 67 7.87 -26.51 6.82
N SER A 68 8.32 -25.28 6.55
CA SER A 68 9.18 -24.55 7.44
C SER A 68 8.46 -24.45 8.78
N ARG A 69 8.97 -25.24 9.74
CA ARG A 69 8.45 -25.33 11.09
C ARG A 69 8.36 -23.92 11.64
N SER A 70 7.21 -23.58 12.26
CA SER A 70 7.04 -22.25 12.86
C SER A 70 8.20 -21.99 13.82
N LEU A 71 8.72 -20.76 13.87
CA LEU A 71 9.81 -20.41 14.78
C LEU A 71 9.46 -20.70 16.25
N SER A 72 8.17 -20.69 16.59
CA SER A 72 7.64 -21.02 17.92
C SER A 72 7.75 -22.51 18.30
N GLU A 73 7.90 -23.40 17.33
CA GLU A 73 8.01 -24.86 17.53
C GLU A 73 9.46 -25.34 17.61
N ARG A 74 10.43 -24.45 17.42
CA ARG A 74 11.86 -24.75 17.44
C ARG A 74 12.42 -24.68 18.85
N SER A 75 13.42 -25.51 19.14
CA SER A 75 14.13 -25.43 20.41
C SER A 75 15.02 -24.18 20.46
N ARG A 76 15.38 -23.75 21.67
CA ARG A 76 16.29 -22.61 21.88
C ARG A 76 17.65 -22.82 21.20
N THR A 77 18.17 -24.05 21.25
CA THR A 77 19.45 -24.42 20.62
C THR A 77 19.39 -24.39 19.10
N GLU A 78 18.26 -24.79 18.50
CA GLU A 78 18.05 -24.70 17.06
C GLU A 78 18.02 -23.24 16.62
N LEU A 79 17.32 -22.37 17.36
CA LEU A 79 17.28 -20.92 17.11
C LEU A 79 18.67 -20.29 17.22
N GLU A 80 19.45 -20.63 18.25
CA GLU A 80 20.83 -20.14 18.42
C GLU A 80 21.73 -20.59 17.27
N SER A 81 21.61 -21.83 16.81
CA SER A 81 22.37 -22.32 15.64
C SER A 81 21.99 -21.63 14.32
N LEU A 82 20.74 -21.21 14.17
CA LEU A 82 20.27 -20.46 13.00
C LEU A 82 20.77 -19.01 13.03
N LEU A 83 20.81 -18.38 14.22
CA LEU A 83 21.38 -17.04 14.39
C LEU A 83 22.89 -17.04 14.09
N ASP A 84 23.61 -18.07 14.51
CA ASP A 84 25.06 -18.15 14.26
C ASP A 84 25.38 -18.26 12.76
N LYS A 85 24.53 -18.98 12.00
CA LYS A 85 24.59 -19.05 10.53
C LYS A 85 24.31 -17.71 9.84
N LEU A 86 23.42 -16.89 10.40
CA LEU A 86 23.14 -15.55 9.86
C LEU A 86 24.28 -14.57 10.14
N LYS A 87 25.07 -14.80 11.19
CA LYS A 87 26.21 -13.95 11.56
C LYS A 87 27.38 -14.11 10.59
N THR A 88 27.51 -15.24 9.91
CA THR A 88 28.56 -15.48 8.92
C THR A 88 28.28 -14.85 7.55
N ASP A 89 27.01 -14.60 7.22
CA ASP A 89 26.61 -13.98 5.96
C ASP A 89 26.55 -12.45 6.11
N SER A 90 27.72 -11.85 6.29
CA SER A 90 27.92 -10.42 6.54
C SER A 90 27.72 -9.55 5.30
N VAL A 91 26.63 -9.70 4.56
CA VAL A 91 26.23 -8.68 3.58
C VAL A 91 25.47 -7.59 4.34
N LEU A 92 26.21 -6.84 5.15
CA LEU A 92 25.68 -5.66 5.89
C LEU A 92 25.34 -4.51 4.94
N SER A 93 25.81 -4.57 3.70
CA SER A 93 25.52 -3.61 2.64
C SER A 93 25.61 -4.28 1.26
N HIS A 94 24.64 -4.02 0.40
CA HIS A 94 24.67 -4.48 -1.00
C HIS A 94 25.47 -3.47 -1.85
N PRO A 95 26.41 -3.89 -2.72
CA PRO A 95 27.24 -2.99 -3.52
C PRO A 95 26.44 -1.93 -4.29
N ALA A 96 25.33 -2.35 -4.90
CA ALA A 96 24.41 -1.47 -5.62
C ALA A 96 23.83 -0.31 -4.78
N LEU A 97 23.68 -0.48 -3.46
CA LEU A 97 23.22 0.60 -2.57
C LEU A 97 24.34 1.59 -2.22
N HIS A 98 25.59 1.11 -2.18
CA HIS A 98 26.74 1.98 -1.91
C HIS A 98 27.03 2.89 -3.10
N ASP A 99 26.93 2.35 -4.32
CA ASP A 99 27.10 3.11 -5.57
C ASP A 99 26.04 4.21 -5.70
N GLU A 100 24.79 3.91 -5.33
CA GLU A 100 23.68 4.86 -5.42
C GLU A 100 23.76 5.97 -4.34
N LEU A 101 24.30 5.65 -3.16
CA LEU A 101 24.58 6.63 -2.12
C LEU A 101 25.68 7.61 -2.53
N ASN A 102 26.73 7.14 -3.20
CA ASN A 102 27.87 7.98 -3.59
C ASN A 102 27.70 8.64 -4.96
N ASN A 103 26.57 8.42 -5.65
CA ASN A 103 26.33 8.95 -6.99
C ASN A 103 26.16 10.49 -6.94
N PRO A 104 27.07 11.28 -7.55
CA PRO A 104 26.99 12.74 -7.54
C PRO A 104 25.83 13.30 -8.37
N LYS A 105 25.14 12.46 -9.16
CA LYS A 105 23.92 12.83 -9.88
C LYS A 105 22.68 12.83 -8.98
N ASN A 106 22.73 12.19 -7.81
CA ASN A 106 21.64 12.18 -6.85
C ASN A 106 21.65 13.49 -6.06
N GLY A 107 20.58 14.28 -6.21
CA GLY A 107 20.42 15.52 -5.45
C GLY A 107 20.26 15.26 -3.95
N ASP A 108 20.43 16.30 -3.13
CA ASP A 108 20.41 16.23 -1.66
C ASP A 108 19.21 15.51 -1.06
N SER A 109 18.04 15.61 -1.70
CA SER A 109 16.81 14.94 -1.27
C SER A 109 16.90 13.41 -1.41
N ALA A 110 17.37 12.94 -2.57
CA ALA A 110 17.55 11.52 -2.84
C ALA A 110 18.64 10.92 -1.94
N HIS A 111 19.74 11.64 -1.76
CA HIS A 111 20.84 11.21 -0.88
C HIS A 111 20.39 11.08 0.59
N LYS A 112 19.63 12.05 1.11
CA LYS A 112 19.05 11.98 2.48
C LYS A 112 18.11 10.79 2.65
N HIS A 113 17.27 10.54 1.64
CA HIS A 113 16.35 9.41 1.64
C HIS A 113 17.12 8.09 1.70
N LEU A 114 18.07 7.88 0.79
CA LEU A 114 18.89 6.67 0.71
C LEU A 114 19.70 6.44 2.01
N LYS A 115 20.26 7.51 2.59
CA LYS A 115 21.01 7.44 3.85
C LYS A 115 20.11 7.02 5.03
N HIS A 116 18.86 7.46 5.04
CA HIS A 116 17.89 7.04 6.06
C HIS A 116 17.61 5.54 5.99
N PHE A 117 17.45 4.95 4.80
CA PHE A 117 17.31 3.49 4.65
C PHE A 117 18.54 2.74 5.12
N TYR A 118 19.74 3.30 4.93
CA TYR A 118 20.99 2.68 5.37
C TYR A 118 21.11 2.65 6.90
N CYS A 119 20.78 3.75 7.59
CA CYS A 119 20.90 3.82 9.06
C CYS A 119 19.81 3.03 9.81
N ALA A 120 18.63 2.84 9.23
CA ALA A 120 17.54 2.09 9.86
C ALA A 120 17.82 0.57 9.96
N GLY A 121 18.79 0.04 9.20
CA GLY A 121 19.19 -1.36 9.25
C GLY A 121 20.25 -1.71 10.31
N PHE A 122 20.73 -0.73 11.09
CA PHE A 122 21.90 -0.90 11.98
C PHE A 122 21.61 -0.74 13.48
N SER A 123 20.34 -0.80 13.90
CA SER A 123 19.95 -0.87 15.31
C SER A 123 18.94 -1.99 15.53
N ALA A 124 19.47 -3.19 15.77
CA ALA A 124 18.81 -4.26 16.51
C ALA A 124 19.90 -5.12 17.15
#